data_AF-A0A7J7D9T0-F1
#
_entry.id   AF-A0A7J7D9T0-F1
#
_cell.length_a   1.000
_cell.length_b   1.000
_cell.length_c   1.000
_cell.angle_alpha   90.00
_cell.angle_beta   90.00
_cell.angle_gamma   90.00
#
_symmetry.space_group_name_H-M   'P 1'
#
loop_
_entity.id
_entity.type
_entity.pdbx_description
1 polymer ?
#
loop_
_entity_poly.entity_id
_entity_poly.type
_entity_poly.pdbx_seq_one_letter_code
_entity_poly.pdbx_strand_id
1 'polypeptide(L)'
;MEEAEKDQNDQNKIEALPQPLSKNAQKKLLKQQRFEAKKAEKKAQIKEQKRKDAERRRKEWDDTLVAASEEERQRLIESRREVKKERMEKRSEERERKIERLMKAKEIGQKIVIDLEFSHLMSATEIHSLMQQV
;
A
#
# COMPACT_ATOMS: atom_id res chain seq x y z
N MET A 1 -5.39 -45.46 -45.24
CA MET A 1 -6.67 -44.88 -44.79
C MET A 1 -6.64 -44.97 -43.28
N GLU A 2 -6.43 -43.91 -42.51
CA GLU A 2 -6.79 -42.50 -42.69
C GLU A 2 -5.86 -41.67 -41.78
N GLU A 3 -4.99 -40.86 -42.37
CA GLU A 3 -4.36 -39.71 -41.71
C GLU A 3 -5.25 -38.51 -41.99
N ALA A 4 -6.00 -38.00 -41.01
CA ALA A 4 -6.61 -36.67 -41.08
C ALA A 4 -7.19 -36.29 -39.71
N GLU A 5 -6.39 -35.69 -38.84
CA GLU A 5 -6.87 -34.70 -37.86
C GLU A 5 -5.66 -33.95 -37.26
N LYS A 6 -4.90 -33.32 -38.15
CA LYS A 6 -4.09 -32.15 -37.85
C LYS A 6 -4.62 -31.06 -38.75
N ASP A 7 -5.44 -30.16 -38.20
CA ASP A 7 -5.48 -28.75 -38.55
C ASP A 7 -6.65 -28.11 -37.79
N GLN A 8 -6.49 -26.82 -37.49
CA GLN A 8 -7.47 -25.94 -36.84
C GLN A 8 -7.44 -25.90 -35.29
N ASN A 9 -6.34 -25.40 -34.72
CA ASN A 9 -6.52 -24.47 -33.59
C ASN A 9 -5.38 -23.43 -33.45
N ASP A 10 -4.85 -22.93 -34.57
CA ASP A 10 -3.74 -21.96 -34.58
C ASP A 10 -4.12 -20.62 -35.26
N GLN A 11 -5.39 -20.22 -35.17
CA GLN A 11 -5.87 -18.95 -35.75
C GLN A 11 -6.71 -18.11 -34.79
N ASN A 12 -6.30 -17.98 -33.53
CA ASN A 12 -6.87 -16.93 -32.67
C ASN A 12 -5.86 -16.24 -31.75
N LYS A 13 -4.62 -16.08 -32.25
CA LYS A 13 -3.69 -15.08 -31.71
C LYS A 13 -3.68 -13.87 -32.66
N ILE A 14 -4.83 -13.19 -32.76
CA ILE A 14 -4.86 -11.83 -33.28
C ILE A 14 -4.12 -11.00 -32.25
N GLU A 15 -2.83 -10.74 -32.53
CA GLU A 15 -2.10 -9.66 -31.90
C GLU A 15 -2.94 -8.39 -32.10
N ALA A 16 -3.62 -7.97 -31.04
CA ALA A 16 -4.33 -6.71 -30.99
C ALA A 16 -3.29 -5.59 -31.10
N LEU A 17 -2.92 -5.27 -32.34
CA LEU A 17 -2.24 -4.03 -32.69
C LEU A 17 -3.04 -2.91 -32.02
N PRO A 18 -2.44 -2.12 -31.11
CA PRO A 18 -3.18 -1.12 -30.37
C PRO A 18 -3.76 -0.15 -31.40
N GLN A 19 -5.09 -0.13 -31.53
CA GLN A 19 -5.76 0.84 -32.38
C GLN A 19 -5.23 2.22 -31.99
N PRO A 20 -4.78 3.05 -32.96
CA PRO A 20 -4.21 4.35 -32.65
C PRO A 20 -5.24 5.12 -31.85
N LEU A 21 -4.93 5.36 -30.57
CA LEU A 21 -5.79 6.07 -29.63
C LEU A 21 -6.35 7.30 -30.34
N SER A 22 -7.65 7.55 -30.19
CA SER A 22 -8.27 8.79 -30.69
C SER A 22 -7.43 10.00 -30.26
N LYS A 23 -7.37 11.05 -31.08
CA LYS A 23 -6.57 12.27 -30.81
C LYS A 23 -6.79 12.81 -29.39
N ASN A 24 -8.00 12.64 -28.84
CA ASN A 24 -8.34 13.03 -27.47
C ASN A 24 -7.74 12.10 -26.41
N ALA A 25 -7.71 10.80 -26.67
CA ALA A 25 -7.09 9.81 -25.79
C ALA A 25 -5.56 9.95 -25.78
N GLN A 26 -4.93 10.26 -26.91
CA GLN A 26 -3.49 10.58 -26.97
C GLN A 26 -3.16 11.83 -26.14
N LYS A 27 -3.96 12.90 -26.27
CA LYS A 27 -3.80 14.12 -25.45
C LYS A 27 -3.99 13.84 -23.95
N LYS A 28 -4.96 13.01 -23.58
CA LYS A 28 -5.21 12.60 -22.18
C LYS A 28 -4.03 11.80 -21.62
N LEU A 29 -3.47 10.87 -22.39
CA LEU A 29 -2.31 10.08 -22.02
C LEU A 29 -1.07 10.95 -21.80
N LEU A 30 -0.77 11.85 -22.73
CA LEU A 30 0.35 12.80 -22.59
C LEU A 30 0.20 13.69 -21.36
N LYS A 31 -1.03 14.13 -21.02
CA LYS A 31 -1.30 14.90 -19.80
C LYS A 31 -1.04 14.07 -18.54
N GLN A 32 -1.46 12.81 -18.52
CA GLN A 32 -1.21 11.90 -17.40
C GLN A 32 0.30 11.65 -17.22
N GLN A 33 1.01 11.34 -18.30
CA GLN A 33 2.47 11.13 -18.27
C GLN A 33 3.22 12.36 -17.75
N ARG A 34 2.85 13.58 -18.21
CA ARG A 34 3.43 14.83 -17.71
C ARG A 34 3.15 15.05 -16.22
N PHE A 35 1.94 14.71 -15.77
CA PHE A 35 1.57 14.82 -14.36
C PHE A 35 2.36 13.83 -13.49
N GLU A 36 2.47 12.58 -13.92
CA GLU A 36 3.23 11.54 -13.23
C GLU A 36 4.71 11.86 -13.18
N ALA A 37 5.30 12.33 -14.29
CA ALA A 37 6.68 12.79 -14.33
C ALA A 37 6.93 13.94 -13.33
N LYS A 38 6.05 14.96 -13.33
CA LYS A 38 6.14 16.08 -12.39
C LYS A 38 5.95 15.64 -10.94
N LYS A 39 5.08 14.66 -10.69
CA LYS A 39 4.86 14.08 -9.36
C LYS A 39 6.09 13.30 -8.89
N ALA A 40 6.72 12.53 -9.78
CA ALA A 40 7.93 11.78 -9.50
C ALA A 40 9.11 12.71 -9.21
N GLU A 41 9.29 13.77 -10.00
CA GLU A 41 10.32 14.78 -9.80
C GLU A 41 10.18 15.47 -8.44
N LYS A 42 8.98 15.96 -8.11
CA LYS A 42 8.71 16.55 -6.79
C LYS A 42 8.97 15.56 -5.65
N LYS A 43 8.58 14.30 -5.83
CA LYS A 43 8.84 13.24 -4.83
C LYS A 43 10.34 12.99 -4.67
N ALA A 44 11.11 13.02 -5.76
CA ALA A 44 12.57 12.87 -5.72
C ALA A 44 13.23 14.06 -5.01
N GLN A 45 12.83 15.30 -5.32
CA GLN A 45 13.32 16.51 -4.66
C GLN A 45 13.05 16.49 -3.15
N ILE A 46 11.82 16.15 -2.74
CA ILE A 46 11.47 16.03 -1.31
C ILE A 46 12.30 14.92 -0.65
N LYS A 47 12.52 13.79 -1.33
CA LYS A 47 13.33 12.69 -0.80
C LYS A 47 14.79 13.12 -0.61
N GLU A 48 15.34 13.87 -1.56
CA GLU A 48 16.70 14.40 -1.49
C GLU A 48 16.86 15.43 -0.37
N GLN A 49 15.92 16.38 -0.25
CA GLN A 49 15.90 17.35 0.86
C GLN A 49 15.82 16.63 2.21
N LYS A 50 14.89 15.68 2.35
CA LYS A 50 14.78 14.86 3.57
C LYS A 50 16.06 14.09 3.89
N ARG A 51 16.77 13.60 2.86
CA ARG A 51 18.06 12.91 3.05
C ARG A 51 19.11 13.89 3.57
N LYS A 52 19.27 15.04 2.93
CA LYS A 52 20.19 16.11 3.35
C LYS A 52 19.89 16.59 4.77
N ASP A 53 18.62 16.79 5.12
CA ASP A 53 18.22 17.20 6.47
C ASP A 53 18.42 16.13 7.52
N ALA A 54 18.26 14.85 7.15
CA ALA A 54 18.58 13.74 8.04
C ALA A 54 20.10 13.60 8.25
N GLU A 55 20.90 13.78 7.20
CA GLU A 55 22.37 13.80 7.29
C GLU A 55 22.87 14.96 8.15
N ARG A 56 22.30 16.17 7.99
CA ARG A 56 22.61 17.33 8.84
C ARG A 56 22.28 17.06 10.30
N ARG A 57 21.05 16.62 10.59
CA ARG A 57 20.65 16.28 11.96
C ARG A 57 21.47 15.15 12.57
N ARG A 58 21.95 14.21 11.76
CA ARG A 58 22.84 13.14 12.22
C ARG A 58 24.21 13.70 12.59
N LYS A 59 24.79 14.54 11.74
CA LYS A 59 26.07 15.21 12.03
C LYS A 59 25.98 16.10 13.27
N GLU A 60 24.97 16.96 13.34
CA GLU A 60 24.71 17.80 14.52
C GLU A 60 24.59 16.96 15.79
N TRP A 61 23.88 15.83 15.73
CA TRP A 61 23.78 14.91 16.86
C TRP A 61 25.13 14.28 17.22
N ASP A 62 25.89 13.80 16.24
CA ASP A 62 27.20 13.21 16.47
C ASP A 62 28.17 14.27 17.06
N ASP A 63 28.12 15.51 16.58
CA ASP A 63 28.89 16.64 17.11
C ASP A 63 28.48 16.97 18.55
N THR A 64 27.18 16.96 18.88
CA THR A 64 26.71 17.14 20.28
C THR A 64 27.17 16.01 21.20
N LEU A 65 27.25 14.77 20.69
CA LEU A 65 27.76 13.64 21.46
C LEU A 65 29.28 13.71 21.69
N VAL A 66 30.02 14.30 20.75
CA VAL A 66 31.48 14.51 20.86
C VAL A 66 31.80 15.70 21.77
N ALA A 67 30.98 16.74 21.74
CA ALA A 67 31.13 17.92 22.59
C ALA A 67 30.70 17.68 24.06
N ALA A 68 29.84 16.69 24.32
CA ALA A 68 29.37 16.34 25.66
C ALA A 68 30.39 15.53 26.46
N SER A 69 30.38 15.67 27.78
CA SER A 69 31.13 14.81 28.69
C SER A 69 30.59 13.36 28.68
N GLU A 70 31.39 12.38 29.12
CA GLU A 70 31.00 10.95 29.07
C GLU A 70 29.68 10.66 29.80
N GLU A 71 29.44 11.30 30.96
CA GLU A 71 28.21 11.15 31.73
C GLU A 71 26.99 11.77 31.02
N GLU A 72 27.14 12.93 30.41
CA GLU A 72 26.08 13.60 29.67
C GLU A 72 25.73 12.87 28.38
N ARG A 73 26.75 12.33 27.70
CA ARG A 73 26.59 11.49 26.51
C ARG A 73 25.73 10.26 26.82
N GLN A 74 25.97 9.61 27.95
CA GLN A 74 25.22 8.44 28.37
C GLN A 74 23.74 8.79 28.65
N ARG A 75 23.48 9.89 29.38
CA ARG A 75 22.11 10.38 29.64
C ARG A 75 21.35 10.74 28.36
N LEU A 76 22.03 11.37 27.39
CA LEU A 76 21.45 11.71 26.08
C LEU A 76 21.07 10.48 25.25
N ILE A 77 21.88 9.42 25.32
CA ILE A 77 21.58 8.14 24.64
C ILE A 77 20.41 7.43 25.32
N GLU A 78 20.39 7.40 26.65
CA GLU A 78 19.35 6.76 27.47
C GLU A 78 17.98 7.42 27.27
N SER A 79 17.91 8.75 27.37
CA SER A 79 16.66 9.49 27.12
C SER A 79 16.11 9.23 25.71
N ARG A 80 16.96 9.20 24.68
CA ARG A 80 16.53 8.88 23.31
C ARG A 80 16.06 7.43 23.17
N ARG A 81 16.69 6.51 23.90
CA ARG A 81 16.31 5.09 23.94
C ARG A 81 14.96 4.90 24.64
N GLU A 82 14.72 5.61 25.73
CA GLU A 82 13.45 5.59 26.47
C GLU A 82 12.30 6.11 25.62
N VAL A 83 12.47 7.25 24.95
CA VAL A 83 11.44 7.79 24.03
C VAL A 83 11.14 6.79 22.91
N LYS A 84 12.14 6.08 22.39
CA LYS A 84 11.93 5.02 21.40
C LYS A 84 11.18 3.83 21.99
N LYS A 85 11.52 3.42 23.22
CA LYS A 85 10.87 2.32 23.94
C LYS A 85 9.39 2.64 24.18
N GLU A 86 9.08 3.82 24.74
CA GLU A 86 7.72 4.28 25.01
C GLU A 86 6.86 4.32 23.74
N ARG A 87 7.42 4.83 22.62
CA ARG A 87 6.72 4.84 21.32
C ARG A 87 6.43 3.43 20.79
N MET A 88 7.35 2.49 21.00
CA MET A 88 7.17 1.11 20.58
C MET A 88 6.15 0.39 21.46
N GLU A 89 6.20 0.65 22.77
CA GLU A 89 5.28 0.11 23.78
C GLU A 89 3.84 0.60 23.54
N LYS A 90 3.63 1.90 23.32
CA LYS A 90 2.32 2.44 22.93
C LYS A 90 1.78 1.76 21.67
N ARG A 91 2.63 1.54 20.67
CA ARG A 91 2.23 0.86 19.43
C ARG A 91 1.89 -0.61 19.65
N SER A 92 2.65 -1.33 20.47
CA SER A 92 2.35 -2.73 20.79
C SER A 92 1.05 -2.83 21.59
N GLU A 93 0.84 -1.97 22.58
CA GLU A 93 -0.40 -1.93 23.36
C GLU A 93 -1.61 -1.63 22.47
N GLU A 94 -1.54 -0.65 21.58
CA GLU A 94 -2.63 -0.36 20.64
C GLU A 94 -2.94 -1.55 19.73
N ARG A 95 -1.89 -2.25 19.28
CA ARG A 95 -2.03 -3.45 18.46
C ARG A 95 -2.69 -4.59 19.24
N GLU A 96 -2.25 -4.83 20.46
CA GLU A 96 -2.80 -5.85 21.36
C GLU A 96 -4.26 -5.56 21.69
N ARG A 97 -4.60 -4.33 22.07
CA ARG A 97 -6.00 -3.92 22.29
C ARG A 97 -6.87 -4.15 21.06
N LYS A 98 -6.36 -3.87 19.86
CA LYS A 98 -7.07 -4.15 18.60
C LYS A 98 -7.30 -5.65 18.40
N ILE A 99 -6.27 -6.47 18.63
CA ILE A 99 -6.36 -7.94 18.51
C ILE A 99 -7.36 -8.47 19.52
N GLU A 100 -7.26 -8.07 20.79
CA GLU A 100 -8.15 -8.49 21.86
C GLU A 100 -9.61 -8.12 21.56
N ARG A 101 -9.87 -6.91 21.06
CA ARG A 101 -11.20 -6.48 20.63
C ARG A 101 -11.76 -7.38 19.51
N LEU A 102 -10.92 -7.71 18.53
CA LEU A 102 -11.32 -8.59 17.42
C LEU A 102 -11.55 -10.03 17.89
N MET A 103 -10.73 -10.53 18.81
CA MET A 103 -10.92 -11.85 19.43
C MET A 103 -12.21 -11.92 20.24
N LYS A 104 -12.48 -10.91 21.08
CA LYS A 104 -13.76 -10.80 21.81
C LYS A 104 -14.96 -10.75 20.86
N ALA A 105 -14.86 -9.99 19.77
CA ALA A 105 -15.90 -9.94 18.75
C ALA A 105 -16.10 -11.29 18.03
N LYS A 106 -15.03 -12.09 17.88
CA LYS A 106 -15.11 -13.45 17.33
C LYS A 106 -15.80 -14.41 18.30
N GLU A 107 -15.52 -14.32 19.61
CA GLU A 107 -16.10 -15.19 20.63
C GLU A 107 -17.58 -14.92 20.87
N ILE A 108 -17.98 -13.65 20.94
CA ILE A 108 -19.37 -13.24 21.18
C ILE A 108 -20.21 -13.33 19.89
N GLY A 109 -19.55 -13.32 18.72
CA GLY A 109 -20.19 -13.13 17.42
C GLY A 109 -20.54 -11.66 17.20
N GLN A 110 -20.35 -11.18 15.97
CA GLN A 110 -20.80 -9.84 15.58
C GLN A 110 -22.28 -9.91 15.22
N LYS A 111 -23.10 -8.98 15.75
CA LYS A 111 -24.49 -8.79 15.31
C LYS A 111 -24.52 -8.10 13.95
N ILE A 112 -24.07 -8.80 12.92
CA ILE A 112 -24.12 -8.35 11.52
C ILE A 112 -25.34 -9.02 10.89
N VAL A 113 -26.27 -8.19 10.41
CA VAL A 113 -27.40 -8.63 9.59
C VAL A 113 -27.09 -8.20 8.17
N ILE A 114 -27.02 -9.17 7.26
CA ILE A 114 -26.91 -8.91 5.82
C ILE A 114 -28.34 -8.84 5.31
N ASP A 115 -28.78 -7.65 4.92
CA ASP A 115 -30.03 -7.47 4.23
C ASP A 115 -29.91 -8.10 2.83
N LEU A 116 -30.86 -8.96 2.47
CA LEU A 116 -30.91 -9.65 1.18
C LEU A 116 -32.17 -9.26 0.38
N GLU A 117 -32.89 -8.21 0.79
CA GLU A 117 -34.13 -7.76 0.15
C GLU A 117 -33.92 -7.22 -1.27
N PHE A 118 -32.69 -7.11 -1.76
CA PHE A 118 -32.35 -6.68 -3.13
C PHE A 118 -32.07 -7.83 -4.11
N SER A 119 -32.28 -9.08 -3.74
CA SER A 119 -32.01 -10.25 -4.61
C SER A 119 -32.74 -10.18 -5.95
N HIS A 120 -33.92 -9.56 -5.99
CA HIS A 120 -34.72 -9.32 -7.19
C HIS A 120 -34.09 -8.32 -8.19
N LEU A 121 -33.11 -7.52 -7.75
CA LEU A 121 -32.37 -6.58 -8.60
C LEU A 121 -31.06 -7.20 -9.13
N MET A 122 -30.71 -8.40 -8.69
CA MET A 122 -29.46 -9.08 -9.05
C MET A 122 -29.68 -10.07 -10.20
N SER A 123 -28.71 -10.13 -11.10
CA SER A 123 -28.59 -11.22 -12.08
C SER A 123 -28.19 -12.53 -11.41
N ALA A 124 -28.44 -13.67 -12.07
CA ALA A 124 -28.08 -14.99 -11.55
C ALA A 124 -26.57 -15.12 -11.23
N THR A 125 -25.72 -14.46 -12.01
CA THR A 125 -24.27 -14.39 -11.78
C THR A 125 -23.92 -13.60 -10.52
N GLU A 126 -24.62 -12.51 -10.25
CA GLU A 126 -24.40 -11.68 -9.06
C GLU A 126 -24.90 -12.41 -7.80
N ILE A 127 -26.01 -13.15 -7.90
CA ILE A 127 -26.51 -14.01 -6.81
C ILE A 127 -25.49 -15.11 -6.49
N HIS A 128 -24.92 -15.76 -7.51
CA HIS A 128 -23.89 -16.77 -7.30
C HIS A 128 -22.61 -16.19 -6.68
N SER A 129 -22.22 -14.98 -7.12
CA SER A 129 -21.09 -14.26 -6.51
C SER A 129 -21.37 -13.90 -5.05
N LEU A 130 -22.58 -13.45 -4.72
CA LEU A 130 -22.99 -13.12 -3.36
C LEU A 130 -22.92 -14.34 -2.44
N MET A 131 -23.37 -15.50 -2.90
CA MET A 131 -23.31 -16.76 -2.13
C MET A 131 -21.88 -17.17 -1.78
N GLN A 132 -20.88 -16.82 -2.60
CA GLN A 132 -19.47 -17.10 -2.29
C GLN A 132 -18.86 -16.09 -1.33
N GLN A 133 -19.45 -14.90 -1.20
CA GLN A 133 -18.94 -13.80 -0.36
C GLN A 133 -19.44 -13.87 1.09
N VAL A 134 -20.64 -14.41 1.29
CA VAL A 134 -21.29 -14.60 2.61
C VAL A 134 -20.83 -15.90 3.24
#